data_AF-A0A2T5CGZ6-F1
#
_entry.id   AF-A0A2T5CGZ6-F1
#
_cell.length_a   1.000
_cell.length_b   1.000
_cell.length_c   1.000
_cell.angle_alpha   90.00
_cell.angle_beta   90.00
_cell.angle_gamma   90.00
#
_symmetry.space_group_name_H-M   'P 1'
#
loop_
_entity.id
_entity.type
_entity.pdbx_description
1 polymer ?
#
loop_
_entity_poly.entity_id
_entity_poly.type
_entity_poly.pdbx_seq_one_letter_code
_entity_poly.pdbx_strand_id
1 'polypeptide(L)'
;MGNHMKPKFNYIPIKLICNEDAPKNSNLFKRSDFFKYAFSIKRDHMVGCATDDLNRDSSLDIWKEISPRDGRYEFELAVQLPFFLPRHGDADEYAVTIGNMEYVVSNRHCEVFLDGKPDEYFLAHYLSREGLAEKLKTKLNQVIMAKSLVIAKFVAEAASASDAVEASFADWIAILNRDLPTLITAMRYHLDEDSYEVPECNDIGKFCPIYVLCQGTEIGKPLRFAAHVAACQIQPFCKFSCDISTIEAFCAGTTDIDMPKVLLDRATLLLRSGELSLACILACMACETFLTDCIRQELLGRGLTKSKEKDAFNDLTFSQMLNLLSYFLLDMTDQTTKTTVGRINALRKLRNDIVHNGRWLGVDSQQAVKDGIAALKGIRNKIGAQPEATPDGDSAAASSPPVS
;
A
#
# COMPACT_ATOMS: atom_id res chain seq x y z
N MET A 1 -31.88 -8.44 17.09
CA MET A 1 -30.67 -7.73 17.56
C MET A 1 -29.56 -8.76 17.63
N GLY A 2 -28.57 -8.71 16.74
CA GLY A 2 -27.44 -9.63 16.78
C GLY A 2 -26.41 -9.15 17.80
N ASN A 3 -26.13 -9.95 18.82
CA ASN A 3 -24.96 -9.73 19.65
C ASN A 3 -23.73 -10.05 18.80
N HIS A 4 -23.04 -9.03 18.30
CA HIS A 4 -21.68 -9.20 17.79
C HIS A 4 -20.78 -9.57 18.96
N MET A 5 -20.48 -10.87 19.10
CA MET A 5 -19.65 -11.39 20.18
C MET A 5 -18.21 -10.92 20.01
N LYS A 6 -17.62 -10.45 21.11
CA LYS A 6 -16.23 -10.00 21.15
C LYS A 6 -15.31 -11.23 21.09
N PRO A 7 -14.25 -11.22 20.26
CA PRO A 7 -13.28 -12.32 20.20
C PRO A 7 -12.56 -12.47 21.54
N LYS A 8 -12.22 -13.70 21.95
CA LYS A 8 -11.44 -14.00 23.17
C LYS A 8 -10.10 -14.64 22.85
N PHE A 9 -9.11 -14.37 23.69
CA PHE A 9 -7.69 -14.59 23.38
C PHE A 9 -7.07 -15.64 24.30
N ASN A 10 -6.41 -16.64 23.71
CA ASN A 10 -5.61 -17.64 24.43
C ASN A 10 -4.13 -17.42 24.15
N TYR A 11 -3.31 -17.70 25.16
CA TYR A 11 -1.88 -17.40 25.18
C TYR A 11 -1.06 -18.68 25.42
N ILE A 12 0.27 -18.63 25.35
CA ILE A 12 1.26 -19.66 25.75
C ILE A 12 2.52 -18.89 26.22
N PRO A 13 3.35 -19.37 27.18
CA PRO A 13 4.50 -18.61 27.71
C PRO A 13 5.88 -19.05 27.19
N ILE A 14 6.88 -18.13 27.13
CA ILE A 14 8.35 -18.35 27.31
C ILE A 14 9.18 -17.03 27.31
N LYS A 15 10.51 -17.11 27.55
CA LYS A 15 11.40 -16.13 28.23
C LYS A 15 12.42 -15.44 27.31
N LEU A 16 12.67 -14.13 27.49
CA LEU A 16 13.54 -13.28 26.63
C LEU A 16 14.74 -12.61 27.35
N ILE A 17 15.70 -12.09 26.57
CA ILE A 17 16.97 -11.44 26.98
C ILE A 17 17.17 -10.11 26.19
N CYS A 18 17.75 -9.05 26.77
CA CYS A 18 18.00 -7.74 26.09
C CYS A 18 19.48 -7.51 25.74
N ASN A 19 19.79 -6.62 24.78
CA ASN A 19 21.15 -6.11 24.49
C ASN A 19 21.07 -4.58 24.28
N GLU A 20 22.07 -3.81 24.69
CA GLU A 20 21.99 -2.34 24.78
C GLU A 20 22.90 -1.57 23.79
N ASP A 21 23.85 -2.27 23.14
CA ASP A 21 25.03 -1.67 22.47
C ASP A 21 24.88 -1.40 20.95
N ALA A 22 23.71 -0.99 20.49
CA ALA A 22 23.44 -0.82 19.06
C ALA A 22 23.76 0.58 18.49
N PRO A 23 24.13 0.70 17.19
CA PRO A 23 24.30 1.99 16.52
C PRO A 23 22.96 2.73 16.37
N LYS A 24 22.82 3.88 17.04
CA LYS A 24 21.55 4.60 17.23
C LYS A 24 21.33 5.64 16.12
N ASN A 25 20.34 5.42 15.24
CA ASN A 25 19.79 6.51 14.43
C ASN A 25 18.79 7.29 15.29
N SER A 26 19.29 8.30 16.01
CA SER A 26 18.78 8.74 17.31
C SER A 26 17.34 9.28 17.35
N ASN A 27 16.73 9.61 16.21
CA ASN A 27 15.35 10.11 16.14
C ASN A 27 14.31 9.01 15.90
N LEU A 28 14.58 8.00 15.07
CA LEU A 28 13.61 6.90 14.82
C LEU A 28 13.51 5.96 16.04
N PHE A 29 14.62 5.72 16.73
CA PHE A 29 14.65 4.99 18.01
C PHE A 29 13.86 5.68 19.15
N LYS A 30 13.44 6.94 18.98
CA LYS A 30 12.50 7.60 19.90
C LYS A 30 11.04 7.44 19.49
N ARG A 31 10.76 7.20 18.20
CA ARG A 31 9.40 7.08 17.65
C ARG A 31 8.82 5.68 17.83
N SER A 32 9.63 4.63 17.74
CA SER A 32 9.19 3.26 17.99
C SER A 32 10.20 2.45 18.81
N ASP A 33 9.65 1.70 19.76
CA ASP A 33 10.35 0.81 20.66
C ASP A 33 10.67 -0.53 20.01
N PHE A 34 10.00 -0.93 18.92
CA PHE A 34 10.49 -2.02 18.08
C PHE A 34 11.96 -1.82 17.68
N PHE A 35 12.41 -0.60 17.36
CA PHE A 35 13.83 -0.34 17.08
C PHE A 35 14.72 -0.51 18.31
N LYS A 36 14.26 -0.17 19.51
CA LYS A 36 14.98 -0.41 20.77
C LYS A 36 15.05 -1.90 21.13
N TYR A 37 14.06 -2.68 20.68
CA TYR A 37 13.85 -4.08 21.06
C TYR A 37 14.11 -5.09 19.94
N ALA A 38 14.51 -4.65 18.74
CA ALA A 38 14.83 -5.46 17.55
C ALA A 38 16.07 -6.38 17.70
N PHE A 39 16.42 -6.77 18.92
CA PHE A 39 17.68 -7.44 19.28
C PHE A 39 17.53 -8.88 19.78
N SER A 40 16.31 -9.47 19.78
CA SER A 40 16.03 -10.92 19.94
C SER A 40 14.54 -11.26 20.25
N ILE A 41 13.56 -11.09 19.35
CA ILE A 41 12.15 -11.13 19.79
C ILE A 41 11.52 -12.57 19.90
N LYS A 42 12.08 -13.60 19.22
CA LYS A 42 11.65 -15.03 19.04
C LYS A 42 10.15 -15.38 18.75
N ARG A 43 9.87 -16.23 17.73
CA ARG A 43 8.50 -16.67 17.35
C ARG A 43 8.09 -17.91 18.15
N ASP A 44 7.35 -17.67 19.23
CA ASP A 44 6.87 -18.74 20.12
C ASP A 44 5.34 -18.89 20.13
N HIS A 45 4.56 -17.88 19.72
CA HIS A 45 3.11 -17.83 19.99
C HIS A 45 2.26 -17.42 18.77
N MET A 46 1.06 -17.99 18.69
CA MET A 46 0.04 -17.69 17.67
C MET A 46 -1.27 -17.33 18.38
N VAL A 47 -1.80 -16.14 18.07
CA VAL A 47 -3.14 -15.69 18.48
C VAL A 47 -4.10 -15.93 17.33
N GLY A 48 -5.26 -16.53 17.61
CA GLY A 48 -6.34 -16.71 16.65
C GLY A 48 -7.68 -16.50 17.34
N CYS A 49 -8.73 -16.24 16.55
CA CYS A 49 -10.09 -16.27 17.07
C CYS A 49 -10.44 -17.71 17.47
N ALA A 50 -10.64 -17.95 18.77
CA ALA A 50 -11.12 -19.23 19.27
C ALA A 50 -12.63 -19.40 18.95
N THR A 51 -13.09 -20.65 18.85
CA THR A 51 -14.54 -20.94 18.84
C THR A 51 -15.14 -20.77 20.24
N ASP A 52 -16.45 -20.54 20.32
CA ASP A 52 -17.15 -20.20 21.58
C ASP A 52 -17.00 -21.24 22.71
N ASP A 53 -16.58 -22.47 22.37
CA ASP A 53 -16.40 -23.59 23.29
C ASP A 53 -15.06 -23.55 24.08
N LEU A 54 -14.15 -22.65 23.72
CA LEU A 54 -12.78 -22.57 24.27
C LEU A 54 -12.63 -21.44 25.29
N ASN A 55 -12.42 -21.80 26.56
CA ASN A 55 -12.14 -20.84 27.62
C ASN A 55 -10.69 -20.33 27.61
N ARG A 56 -10.50 -19.10 28.12
CA ARG A 56 -9.19 -18.47 28.33
C ARG A 56 -8.50 -19.03 29.57
N ASP A 57 -7.38 -19.70 29.36
CA ASP A 57 -6.50 -20.16 30.44
C ASP A 57 -5.63 -19.00 30.95
N SER A 58 -5.94 -18.53 32.16
CA SER A 58 -5.23 -17.44 32.82
C SER A 58 -3.79 -17.78 33.21
N SER A 59 -3.42 -19.07 33.29
CA SER A 59 -2.04 -19.48 33.54
C SER A 59 -1.11 -19.13 32.38
N LEU A 60 -1.66 -19.06 31.16
CA LEU A 60 -0.92 -18.81 29.93
C LEU A 60 -0.78 -17.31 29.62
N ASP A 61 -1.52 -16.43 30.31
CA ASP A 61 -1.56 -14.99 30.04
C ASP A 61 -0.16 -14.36 30.07
N ILE A 62 0.31 -13.92 28.90
CA ILE A 62 1.65 -13.33 28.69
C ILE A 62 1.73 -11.85 29.07
N TRP A 63 0.59 -11.16 29.24
CA TRP A 63 0.56 -9.73 29.56
C TRP A 63 0.25 -9.44 31.02
N LYS A 64 -0.05 -10.46 31.84
CA LYS A 64 -0.36 -10.36 33.28
C LYS A 64 0.66 -9.59 34.13
N GLU A 65 1.91 -9.51 33.69
CA GLU A 65 3.01 -8.81 34.38
C GLU A 65 3.13 -7.34 33.95
N ILE A 66 2.40 -6.90 32.91
CA ILE A 66 2.46 -5.52 32.43
C ILE A 66 1.44 -4.65 33.18
N SER A 67 1.97 -3.70 33.96
CA SER A 67 1.17 -2.66 34.61
C SER A 67 0.98 -1.43 33.70
N PRO A 68 -0.20 -0.81 33.70
CA PRO A 68 -0.50 0.32 32.81
C PRO A 68 0.24 1.59 33.25
N ARG A 69 0.60 2.43 32.29
CA ARG A 69 1.18 3.75 32.51
C ARG A 69 0.07 4.79 32.47
N ASP A 70 -0.12 5.50 33.58
CA ASP A 70 -1.16 6.53 33.73
C ASP A 70 -2.58 6.00 33.37
N GLY A 71 -2.86 4.73 33.71
CA GLY A 71 -4.12 4.04 33.39
C GLY A 71 -4.22 3.49 31.96
N ARG A 72 -3.16 3.62 31.15
CA ARG A 72 -3.13 3.25 29.74
C ARG A 72 -2.08 2.19 29.42
N TYR A 73 -2.36 1.41 28.38
CA TYR A 73 -1.41 0.52 27.74
C TYR A 73 -1.06 1.07 26.36
N GLU A 74 0.22 1.19 26.06
CA GLU A 74 0.73 1.54 24.71
C GLU A 74 1.15 0.26 24.01
N PHE A 75 0.60 0.02 22.82
CA PHE A 75 0.90 -1.11 21.96
C PHE A 75 1.58 -0.64 20.68
N GLU A 76 2.62 -1.34 20.24
CA GLU A 76 3.13 -1.21 18.88
C GLU A 76 2.73 -2.47 18.09
N LEU A 77 2.11 -2.30 16.93
CA LEU A 77 1.80 -3.36 15.99
C LEU A 77 2.72 -3.23 14.78
N ALA A 78 3.60 -4.20 14.59
CA ALA A 78 4.54 -4.24 13.47
C ALA A 78 4.12 -5.28 12.43
N VAL A 79 3.72 -4.82 11.25
CA VAL A 79 3.28 -5.62 10.11
C VAL A 79 4.48 -5.93 9.22
N GLN A 80 4.81 -7.20 9.00
CA GLN A 80 5.82 -7.62 8.04
C GLN A 80 5.17 -7.83 6.67
N LEU A 81 5.47 -6.94 5.73
CA LEU A 81 4.93 -7.01 4.37
C LEU A 81 5.68 -8.05 3.51
N PRO A 82 4.99 -8.70 2.55
CA PRO A 82 5.58 -9.68 1.65
C PRO A 82 6.39 -9.05 0.49
N PHE A 83 6.75 -7.76 0.57
CA PHE A 83 7.54 -7.01 -0.42
C PHE A 83 8.28 -5.84 0.26
N PHE A 84 9.28 -5.27 -0.43
CA PHE A 84 9.95 -4.05 0.02
C PHE A 84 9.11 -2.83 -0.40
N LEU A 85 8.78 -1.96 0.55
CA LEU A 85 8.35 -0.59 0.29
C LEU A 85 9.54 0.23 -0.24
N PRO A 86 9.30 1.26 -1.06
CA PRO A 86 10.36 2.15 -1.52
C PRO A 86 11.15 2.80 -0.37
N ARG A 87 12.40 3.19 -0.66
CA ARG A 87 13.22 4.05 0.19
C ARG A 87 12.66 5.47 0.17
N HIS A 88 12.83 6.21 1.25
CA HIS A 88 12.61 7.65 1.24
C HIS A 88 13.95 8.36 1.03
N GLY A 89 14.21 8.82 -0.20
CA GLY A 89 15.55 9.23 -0.62
C GLY A 89 16.59 8.12 -0.36
N ASP A 90 17.58 8.41 0.49
CA ASP A 90 18.60 7.45 0.92
C ASP A 90 18.29 6.70 2.23
N ALA A 91 17.13 6.91 2.81
CA ALA A 91 16.70 6.25 4.04
C ALA A 91 15.94 4.94 3.75
N ASP A 92 16.44 3.84 4.29
CA ASP A 92 15.74 2.55 4.34
C ASP A 92 14.72 2.47 5.49
N GLU A 93 14.65 3.52 6.32
CA GLU A 93 13.84 3.60 7.53
C GLU A 93 13.32 5.03 7.67
N TYR A 94 12.00 5.19 7.82
CA TYR A 94 11.34 6.49 7.80
C TYR A 94 9.98 6.42 8.51
N ALA A 95 9.39 7.58 8.80
CA ALA A 95 8.03 7.68 9.34
C ALA A 95 7.12 8.36 8.32
N VAL A 96 5.93 7.81 8.08
CA VAL A 96 4.92 8.29 7.13
C VAL A 96 3.57 8.45 7.83
N THR A 97 2.85 9.51 7.52
CA THR A 97 1.51 9.78 8.05
C THR A 97 0.45 9.25 7.08
N ILE A 98 -0.48 8.43 7.56
CA ILE A 98 -1.62 7.93 6.78
C ILE A 98 -2.89 8.28 7.54
N GLY A 99 -3.75 9.10 6.94
CA GLY A 99 -4.90 9.69 7.63
C GLY A 99 -4.44 10.46 8.88
N ASN A 100 -4.82 9.96 10.06
CA ASN A 100 -4.52 10.58 11.36
C ASN A 100 -3.46 9.81 12.17
N MET A 101 -2.70 8.90 11.55
CA MET A 101 -1.79 7.99 12.25
C MET A 101 -0.38 8.02 11.66
N GLU A 102 0.64 8.10 12.52
CA GLU A 102 2.04 7.92 12.12
C GLU A 102 2.40 6.43 12.08
N TYR A 103 3.04 6.03 10.99
CA TYR A 103 3.58 4.70 10.76
C TYR A 103 5.09 4.78 10.59
N VAL A 104 5.85 3.89 11.23
CA VAL A 104 7.30 3.78 11.03
C VAL A 104 7.63 2.59 10.16
N VAL A 105 8.26 2.84 9.01
CA VAL A 105 8.71 1.82 8.06
C VAL A 105 10.18 1.50 8.31
N SER A 106 10.54 0.21 8.25
CA SER A 106 11.94 -0.23 8.16
C SER A 106 12.09 -1.36 7.14
N ASN A 107 12.93 -1.12 6.13
CA ASN A 107 13.37 -2.10 5.13
C ASN A 107 14.63 -2.86 5.58
N ARG A 108 15.05 -2.69 6.83
CA ARG A 108 16.28 -3.26 7.40
C ARG A 108 16.05 -4.38 8.39
N HIS A 109 14.82 -4.85 8.59
CA HIS A 109 14.59 -6.00 9.44
C HIS A 109 14.94 -7.32 8.72
N CYS A 110 15.32 -8.35 9.46
CA CYS A 110 15.61 -9.67 8.91
C CYS A 110 15.20 -10.78 9.89
N GLU A 111 14.85 -11.93 9.34
CA GLU A 111 14.67 -13.18 10.07
C GLU A 111 16.04 -13.85 10.20
N VAL A 112 16.52 -13.95 11.43
CA VAL A 112 17.81 -14.54 11.79
C VAL A 112 17.59 -15.92 12.38
N PHE A 113 18.23 -16.93 11.81
CA PHE A 113 18.23 -18.31 12.30
C PHE A 113 19.60 -18.58 12.95
N LEU A 114 19.60 -19.32 14.05
CA LEU A 114 20.80 -19.52 14.87
C LEU A 114 21.17 -21.01 14.98
N ASP A 115 22.46 -21.28 15.12
CA ASP A 115 22.97 -22.64 15.29
C ASP A 115 22.37 -23.31 16.53
N GLY A 116 22.10 -24.61 16.41
CA GLY A 116 21.44 -25.41 17.45
C GLY A 116 19.95 -25.10 17.68
N LYS A 117 19.37 -24.17 16.91
CA LYS A 117 17.97 -23.72 17.02
C LYS A 117 17.31 -23.59 15.62
N PRO A 118 17.31 -24.66 14.79
CA PRO A 118 16.86 -24.56 13.40
C PRO A 118 15.38 -24.18 13.25
N ASP A 119 14.54 -24.58 14.20
CA ASP A 119 13.11 -24.28 14.22
C ASP A 119 12.79 -22.89 14.81
N GLU A 120 13.80 -22.14 15.29
CA GLU A 120 13.63 -20.81 15.87
C GLU A 120 14.21 -19.72 14.97
N TYR A 121 13.36 -18.80 14.51
CA TYR A 121 13.82 -17.57 13.85
C TYR A 121 13.58 -16.32 14.69
N PHE A 122 14.46 -15.35 14.49
CA PHE A 122 14.52 -14.09 15.19
C PHE A 122 14.39 -12.95 14.17
N LEU A 123 13.19 -12.38 13.99
CA LEU A 123 13.07 -11.00 13.53
C LEU A 123 13.99 -10.10 14.39
N ALA A 124 14.94 -9.46 13.72
CA ALA A 124 15.93 -8.55 14.27
C ALA A 124 16.24 -7.43 13.26
N HIS A 125 16.86 -6.34 13.69
CA HIS A 125 17.39 -5.35 12.75
C HIS A 125 18.67 -5.90 12.08
N TYR A 126 18.89 -5.66 10.79
CA TYR A 126 19.97 -6.30 10.04
C TYR A 126 21.36 -5.98 10.59
N LEU A 127 21.56 -4.75 11.09
CA LEU A 127 22.82 -4.34 11.74
C LEU A 127 23.02 -4.96 13.13
N SER A 128 22.03 -5.65 13.71
CA SER A 128 22.10 -6.24 15.05
C SER A 128 22.25 -7.76 15.09
N ARG A 129 22.19 -8.43 13.94
CA ARG A 129 22.17 -9.89 13.81
C ARG A 129 23.35 -10.61 14.49
N GLU A 130 24.51 -9.98 14.57
CA GLU A 130 25.72 -10.56 15.18
C GLU A 130 25.70 -10.39 16.71
N GLY A 131 25.40 -9.20 17.22
CA GLY A 131 25.18 -8.96 18.66
C GLY A 131 23.99 -9.71 19.27
N LEU A 132 23.06 -10.19 18.43
CA LEU A 132 22.04 -11.18 18.79
C LEU A 132 22.67 -12.57 19.04
N ALA A 133 23.50 -13.06 18.12
CA ALA A 133 24.14 -14.37 18.21
C ALA A 133 25.13 -14.44 19.41
N GLU A 134 25.96 -13.42 19.58
CA GLU A 134 26.92 -13.29 20.70
C GLU A 134 26.22 -13.38 22.07
N LYS A 135 25.17 -12.58 22.26
CA LYS A 135 24.36 -12.54 23.49
C LYS A 135 23.67 -13.87 23.80
N LEU A 136 23.20 -14.56 22.76
CA LEU A 136 22.61 -15.90 22.88
C LEU A 136 23.66 -17.01 22.94
N LYS A 137 24.96 -16.66 22.91
CA LYS A 137 26.12 -17.58 22.96
C LYS A 137 26.05 -18.68 21.92
N THR A 138 25.58 -18.34 20.73
CA THR A 138 25.45 -19.22 19.56
C THR A 138 25.97 -18.52 18.31
N LYS A 139 25.94 -19.19 17.16
CA LYS A 139 26.34 -18.64 15.87
C LYS A 139 25.14 -18.30 15.00
N LEU A 140 25.37 -17.37 14.08
CA LEU A 140 24.47 -17.08 12.97
C LEU A 140 24.48 -18.26 11.99
N ASN A 141 23.34 -18.90 11.75
CA ASN A 141 23.19 -19.97 10.76
C ASN A 141 22.74 -19.37 9.41
N GLN A 142 21.60 -18.68 9.41
CA GLN A 142 21.01 -18.10 8.20
C GLN A 142 20.41 -16.73 8.50
N VAL A 143 20.38 -15.86 7.48
CA VAL A 143 19.65 -14.59 7.50
C VAL A 143 18.77 -14.51 6.26
N ILE A 144 17.48 -14.25 6.47
CA ILE A 144 16.50 -14.00 5.41
C ILE A 144 16.02 -12.56 5.61
N MET A 145 16.13 -11.71 4.59
CA MET A 145 15.67 -10.32 4.71
C MET A 145 14.14 -10.27 4.86
N ALA A 146 13.66 -9.66 5.94
CA ALA A 146 12.26 -9.32 6.11
C ALA A 146 12.05 -8.01 5.34
N LYS A 147 11.10 -8.00 4.42
CA LYS A 147 11.17 -7.04 3.31
C LYS A 147 10.82 -5.62 3.76
N SER A 148 9.65 -5.42 4.34
CA SER A 148 9.36 -4.20 5.10
C SER A 148 8.63 -4.54 6.38
N LEU A 149 9.02 -3.89 7.47
CA LEU A 149 8.28 -3.86 8.72
C LEU A 149 7.61 -2.48 8.83
N VAL A 150 6.28 -2.45 8.96
CA VAL A 150 5.50 -1.22 9.12
C VAL A 150 4.87 -1.22 10.51
N ILE A 151 5.28 -0.27 11.34
CA ILE A 151 5.01 -0.23 12.78
C ILE A 151 4.02 0.90 13.07
N ALA A 152 2.95 0.60 13.80
CA ALA A 152 1.89 1.53 14.17
C ALA A 152 1.67 1.53 15.69
N LYS A 153 1.39 2.69 16.29
CA LYS A 153 1.18 2.86 17.74
C LYS A 153 -0.28 3.00 18.13
N PHE A 154 -0.75 2.13 19.01
CA PHE A 154 -2.10 2.15 19.56
C PHE A 154 -2.07 2.36 21.07
N VAL A 155 -3.10 3.00 21.62
CA VAL A 155 -3.24 3.20 23.07
C VAL A 155 -4.63 2.75 23.49
N ALA A 156 -4.73 2.01 24.60
CA ALA A 156 -5.99 1.52 25.13
C ALA A 156 -6.05 1.62 26.66
N GLU A 157 -7.25 1.86 27.18
CA GLU A 157 -7.57 1.87 28.61
C GLU A 157 -8.31 0.57 28.95
N ALA A 158 -7.78 -0.23 29.87
CA ALA A 158 -8.37 -1.49 30.32
C ALA A 158 -7.84 -1.89 31.71
N ALA A 159 -8.49 -2.87 32.34
CA ALA A 159 -8.06 -3.42 33.62
C ALA A 159 -6.77 -4.27 33.50
N SER A 160 -6.51 -4.86 32.34
CA SER A 160 -5.27 -5.56 32.01
C SER A 160 -4.90 -5.34 30.53
N ALA A 161 -3.62 -5.51 30.20
CA ALA A 161 -3.14 -5.42 28.81
C ALA A 161 -3.81 -6.47 27.91
N SER A 162 -4.09 -7.66 28.43
CA SER A 162 -4.84 -8.69 27.72
C SER A 162 -6.26 -8.26 27.39
N ASP A 163 -6.95 -7.58 28.31
CA ASP A 163 -8.32 -7.11 28.07
C ASP A 163 -8.35 -5.92 27.11
N ALA A 164 -7.27 -5.10 27.09
CA ALA A 164 -7.08 -4.07 26.07
C ALA A 164 -6.92 -4.69 24.67
N VAL A 165 -6.09 -5.72 24.51
CA VAL A 165 -5.99 -6.46 23.24
C VAL A 165 -7.33 -7.11 22.88
N GLU A 166 -8.00 -7.76 23.84
CA GLU A 166 -9.29 -8.45 23.66
C GLU A 166 -10.38 -7.48 23.16
N ALA A 167 -10.41 -6.26 23.69
CA ALA A 167 -11.38 -5.24 23.31
C ALA A 167 -11.04 -4.51 22.00
N SER A 168 -9.76 -4.30 21.68
CA SER A 168 -9.34 -3.32 20.68
C SER A 168 -8.63 -3.89 19.44
N PHE A 169 -8.14 -5.13 19.49
CA PHE A 169 -7.31 -5.68 18.40
C PHE A 169 -8.05 -5.75 17.05
N ALA A 170 -9.35 -6.06 17.04
CA ALA A 170 -10.15 -6.09 15.81
C ALA A 170 -10.21 -4.70 15.14
N ASP A 171 -10.37 -3.63 15.93
CA ASP A 171 -10.39 -2.25 15.43
C ASP A 171 -9.01 -1.82 14.93
N TRP A 172 -7.93 -2.24 15.60
CA TRP A 172 -6.56 -2.00 15.14
C TRP A 172 -6.30 -2.70 13.79
N ILE A 173 -6.73 -3.95 13.62
CA ILE A 173 -6.64 -4.65 12.33
C ILE A 173 -7.50 -3.95 11.26
N ALA A 174 -8.69 -3.45 11.60
CA ALA A 174 -9.52 -2.70 10.65
C ALA A 174 -8.85 -1.38 10.21
N ILE A 175 -8.15 -0.68 11.12
CA ILE A 175 -7.33 0.50 10.80
C ILE A 175 -6.17 0.12 9.86
N LEU A 176 -5.42 -0.95 10.18
CA LEU A 176 -4.32 -1.42 9.32
C LEU A 176 -4.79 -1.88 7.93
N ASN A 177 -5.95 -2.54 7.85
CA ASN A 177 -6.60 -2.94 6.59
C ASN A 177 -7.20 -1.77 5.79
N ARG A 178 -7.31 -0.57 6.37
CA ARG A 178 -7.67 0.66 5.65
C ARG A 178 -6.42 1.43 5.18
N ASP A 179 -5.45 1.57 6.08
CA ASP A 179 -4.34 2.52 5.90
C ASP A 179 -3.20 1.91 5.07
N LEU A 180 -2.82 0.65 5.29
CA LEU A 180 -1.72 0.04 4.55
C LEU A 180 -2.04 -0.20 3.06
N PRO A 181 -3.25 -0.62 2.64
CA PRO A 181 -3.60 -0.66 1.21
C PRO A 181 -3.57 0.73 0.57
N THR A 182 -3.93 1.78 1.32
CA THR A 182 -3.83 3.17 0.87
C THR A 182 -2.37 3.59 0.67
N LEU A 183 -1.48 3.29 1.62
CA LEU A 183 -0.03 3.51 1.49
C LEU A 183 0.56 2.80 0.26
N ILE A 184 0.22 1.51 0.10
CA ILE A 184 0.68 0.71 -1.03
C ILE A 184 0.20 1.32 -2.35
N THR A 185 -1.04 1.79 -2.41
CA THR A 185 -1.62 2.43 -3.60
C THR A 185 -0.96 3.78 -3.89
N ALA A 186 -0.75 4.62 -2.87
CA ALA A 186 -0.05 5.90 -2.97
C ALA A 186 1.38 5.72 -3.51
N MET A 187 2.13 4.77 -2.92
CA MET A 187 3.47 4.43 -3.38
C MET A 187 3.46 3.95 -4.83
N ARG A 188 2.56 3.02 -5.20
CA ARG A 188 2.43 2.55 -6.59
C ARG A 188 2.05 3.66 -7.57
N TYR A 189 1.21 4.61 -7.16
CA TYR A 189 0.84 5.75 -7.99
C TYR A 189 2.04 6.65 -8.30
N HIS A 190 2.91 6.88 -7.31
CA HIS A 190 4.12 7.70 -7.43
C HIS A 190 5.39 6.94 -7.89
N LEU A 191 5.28 5.64 -8.21
CA LEU A 191 6.32 4.90 -8.93
C LEU A 191 6.06 4.99 -10.44
N ASP A 192 7.12 5.27 -11.20
CA ASP A 192 7.06 5.47 -12.65
C ASP A 192 6.87 4.14 -13.40
N GLU A 193 7.97 3.40 -13.63
CA GLU A 193 7.91 2.20 -14.47
C GLU A 193 7.58 0.95 -13.66
N ASP A 194 8.07 0.84 -12.42
CA ASP A 194 8.03 -0.39 -11.61
C ASP A 194 6.90 -0.48 -10.56
N SER A 195 5.85 0.33 -10.71
CA SER A 195 4.64 0.28 -9.85
C SER A 195 3.91 -1.08 -9.83
N TYR A 196 4.27 -2.00 -10.73
CA TYR A 196 3.80 -3.38 -10.78
C TYR A 196 4.57 -4.34 -9.85
N GLU A 197 5.78 -3.99 -9.41
CA GLU A 197 6.60 -4.85 -8.53
C GLU A 197 6.12 -4.86 -7.07
N VAL A 198 5.34 -3.85 -6.68
CA VAL A 198 4.65 -3.79 -5.38
C VAL A 198 3.30 -4.49 -5.54
N PRO A 199 3.08 -5.69 -4.96
CA PRO A 199 1.81 -6.40 -5.07
C PRO A 199 0.72 -5.72 -4.22
N GLU A 200 -0.54 -5.93 -4.61
CA GLU A 200 -1.68 -5.54 -3.78
C GLU A 200 -1.78 -6.41 -2.53
N CYS A 201 -1.96 -5.78 -1.38
CA CYS A 201 -2.19 -6.44 -0.11
C CYS A 201 -3.46 -5.87 0.53
N ASN A 202 -4.61 -6.36 0.07
CA ASN A 202 -5.93 -5.82 0.44
C ASN A 202 -6.47 -6.38 1.77
N ASP A 203 -5.76 -7.32 2.40
CA ASP A 203 -6.12 -7.90 3.71
C ASP A 203 -4.84 -8.28 4.48
N ILE A 204 -4.26 -7.28 5.16
CA ILE A 204 -3.06 -7.38 5.97
C ILE A 204 -3.23 -8.46 7.05
N GLY A 205 -4.38 -8.47 7.72
CA GLY A 205 -4.66 -9.42 8.81
C GLY A 205 -4.63 -10.90 8.38
N LYS A 206 -4.86 -11.16 7.09
CA LYS A 206 -4.83 -12.52 6.51
C LYS A 206 -3.49 -12.89 5.87
N PHE A 207 -2.78 -11.93 5.27
CA PHE A 207 -1.62 -12.20 4.40
C PHE A 207 -0.26 -11.74 4.97
N CYS A 208 -0.23 -11.00 6.07
CA CYS A 208 1.02 -10.47 6.66
C CYS A 208 1.21 -10.98 8.10
N PRO A 209 2.42 -11.42 8.50
CA PRO A 209 2.76 -11.57 9.91
C PRO A 209 2.66 -10.23 10.63
N ILE A 210 2.02 -10.23 11.81
CA ILE A 210 1.89 -9.05 12.68
C ILE A 210 2.53 -9.39 14.01
N TYR A 211 3.42 -8.54 14.50
CA TYR A 211 4.07 -8.64 15.80
C TYR A 211 3.48 -7.57 16.73
N VAL A 212 3.13 -7.93 17.97
CA VAL A 212 2.53 -7.00 18.96
C VAL A 212 3.49 -6.81 20.13
N LEU A 213 3.92 -5.58 20.34
CA LEU A 213 4.65 -5.13 21.54
C LEU A 213 3.66 -4.39 22.45
N CYS A 214 3.79 -4.55 23.77
CA CYS A 214 3.09 -3.75 24.77
C CYS A 214 4.10 -3.10 25.72
N GLN A 215 3.87 -1.84 26.08
CA GLN A 215 4.68 -1.06 27.01
C GLN A 215 3.87 -0.75 28.28
N GLY A 216 4.56 -0.67 29.43
CA GLY A 216 3.97 -0.43 30.74
C GLY A 216 4.93 0.30 31.68
N THR A 217 4.55 0.44 32.96
CA THR A 217 5.38 1.10 33.99
C THR A 217 6.58 0.25 34.43
N GLU A 218 6.41 -1.06 34.47
CA GLU A 218 7.53 -2.00 34.41
C GLU A 218 7.82 -2.33 32.95
N ILE A 219 9.10 -2.42 32.57
CA ILE A 219 9.51 -2.80 31.21
C ILE A 219 9.25 -4.30 31.02
N GLY A 220 8.01 -4.62 30.66
CA GLY A 220 7.61 -5.93 30.17
C GLY A 220 8.46 -6.32 28.97
N LYS A 221 8.80 -7.60 28.86
CA LYS A 221 9.68 -8.06 27.78
C LYS A 221 8.93 -8.05 26.44
N PRO A 222 9.57 -7.61 25.34
CA PRO A 222 8.97 -7.55 24.00
C PRO A 222 8.46 -8.91 23.50
N LEU A 223 7.14 -9.15 23.55
CA LEU A 223 6.54 -10.41 23.14
C LEU A 223 6.24 -10.48 21.63
N ARG A 224 6.02 -11.67 21.09
CA ARG A 224 5.62 -11.88 19.70
C ARG A 224 4.20 -12.34 19.53
N PHE A 225 3.64 -11.88 18.43
CA PHE A 225 2.54 -12.48 17.71
C PHE A 225 3.04 -12.89 16.31
N ALA A 226 2.37 -13.85 15.67
CA ALA A 226 2.48 -14.15 14.24
C ALA A 226 1.17 -14.78 13.73
N ALA A 227 0.33 -14.00 13.06
CA ALA A 227 -0.65 -14.54 12.12
C ALA A 227 0.09 -15.17 10.92
N HIS A 228 -0.40 -16.30 10.40
CA HIS A 228 0.28 -17.01 9.32
C HIS A 228 -0.70 -17.72 8.38
N VAL A 229 -0.87 -17.19 7.17
CA VAL A 229 -1.25 -17.97 5.97
C VAL A 229 -0.56 -17.39 4.72
N ALA A 230 -0.10 -18.28 3.83
CA ALA A 230 0.38 -18.00 2.47
C ALA A 230 1.63 -17.10 2.31
N ALA A 231 2.82 -17.73 2.44
CA ALA A 231 4.06 -17.17 1.94
C ALA A 231 4.10 -17.17 0.39
N CYS A 232 3.58 -16.11 -0.23
CA CYS A 232 3.88 -15.82 -1.63
C CYS A 232 5.24 -15.09 -1.71
N GLN A 233 6.28 -15.83 -2.13
CA GLN A 233 7.59 -15.27 -2.43
C GLN A 233 7.52 -14.37 -3.68
N ILE A 234 7.15 -13.10 -3.52
CA ILE A 234 7.32 -12.07 -4.56
C ILE A 234 8.52 -11.22 -4.17
N GLN A 235 9.66 -11.41 -4.83
CA GLN A 235 10.82 -10.55 -4.69
C GLN A 235 10.73 -9.42 -5.73
N PRO A 236 10.39 -8.19 -5.33
CA PRO A 236 10.92 -7.03 -6.02
C PRO A 236 12.40 -6.88 -5.62
N PHE A 237 13.30 -6.99 -6.59
CA PHE A 237 14.74 -6.73 -6.39
C PHE A 237 15.10 -5.27 -6.66
N CYS A 238 14.16 -4.50 -7.20
CA CYS A 238 14.41 -3.15 -7.65
C CYS A 238 14.41 -2.16 -6.48
N LYS A 239 15.41 -1.26 -6.48
CA LYS A 239 15.58 -0.22 -5.45
C LYS A 239 14.69 0.96 -5.79
N PHE A 240 13.46 0.94 -5.29
CA PHE A 240 12.56 2.08 -5.44
C PHE A 240 12.91 3.22 -4.49
N SER A 241 12.75 4.44 -4.97
CA SER A 241 12.86 5.68 -4.20
C SER A 241 11.60 6.51 -4.41
N CYS A 242 11.06 7.10 -3.34
CA CYS A 242 9.89 7.96 -3.40
C CYS A 242 10.05 9.21 -2.51
N ASP A 243 9.34 10.26 -2.87
CA ASP A 243 9.11 11.39 -1.97
C ASP A 243 7.97 11.03 -1.01
N ILE A 244 8.21 11.18 0.29
CA ILE A 244 7.22 10.85 1.31
C ILE A 244 6.10 11.89 1.34
N SER A 245 6.39 13.15 1.00
CA SER A 245 5.41 14.22 1.04
C SER A 245 4.30 14.03 0.00
N THR A 246 4.61 13.45 -1.15
CA THR A 246 3.62 13.10 -2.18
C THR A 246 2.75 11.92 -1.75
N ILE A 247 3.34 10.94 -1.06
CA ILE A 247 2.61 9.80 -0.47
C ILE A 247 1.67 10.25 0.65
N GLU A 248 2.12 11.12 1.55
CA GLU A 248 1.29 11.69 2.62
C GLU A 248 0.14 12.51 2.04
N ALA A 249 0.40 13.34 1.02
CA ALA A 249 -0.62 14.09 0.29
C ALA A 249 -1.66 13.17 -0.39
N PHE A 250 -1.22 12.07 -1.01
CA PHE A 250 -2.12 11.08 -1.60
C PHE A 250 -2.97 10.39 -0.51
N CYS A 251 -2.34 9.97 0.59
CA CYS A 251 -3.01 9.32 1.72
C CYS A 251 -3.99 10.24 2.46
N ALA A 252 -3.74 11.56 2.46
CA ALA A 252 -4.65 12.58 2.96
C ALA A 252 -5.79 12.93 1.99
N GLY A 253 -5.75 12.42 0.75
CA GLY A 253 -6.72 12.75 -0.30
C GLY A 253 -6.56 14.16 -0.88
N THR A 254 -5.38 14.79 -0.73
CA THR A 254 -5.09 16.13 -1.28
C THR A 254 -4.43 16.08 -2.66
N THR A 255 -4.08 14.88 -3.16
CA THR A 255 -3.55 14.67 -4.51
C THR A 255 -4.68 14.31 -5.47
N ASP A 256 -4.84 15.07 -6.56
CA ASP A 256 -5.72 14.68 -7.65
C ASP A 256 -5.22 13.38 -8.31
N ILE A 257 -6.07 12.35 -8.29
CA ILE A 257 -5.72 11.01 -8.77
C ILE A 257 -6.01 10.91 -10.27
N ASP A 258 -4.96 10.79 -11.07
CA ASP A 258 -5.03 10.37 -12.48
C ASP A 258 -5.47 8.90 -12.53
N MET A 259 -6.79 8.70 -12.50
CA MET A 259 -7.42 7.38 -12.57
C MET A 259 -7.02 6.62 -13.86
N PRO A 260 -6.88 7.25 -15.04
CA PRO A 260 -6.27 6.60 -16.20
C PRO A 260 -4.86 6.03 -15.96
N LYS A 261 -3.97 6.72 -15.23
CA LYS A 261 -2.64 6.20 -14.84
C LYS A 261 -2.79 4.95 -13.99
N VAL A 262 -3.59 5.03 -12.91
CA VAL A 262 -3.84 3.91 -11.98
C VAL A 262 -4.33 2.67 -12.75
N LEU A 263 -5.30 2.84 -13.64
CA LEU A 263 -5.86 1.76 -14.45
C LEU A 263 -4.85 1.20 -15.47
N LEU A 264 -4.03 2.04 -16.13
CA LEU A 264 -2.98 1.60 -17.06
C LEU A 264 -1.84 0.85 -16.36
N ASP A 265 -1.44 1.28 -15.17
CA ASP A 265 -0.39 0.61 -14.40
C ASP A 265 -0.88 -0.73 -13.86
N ARG A 266 -2.14 -0.81 -13.40
CA ARG A 266 -2.79 -2.08 -13.06
C ARG A 266 -2.94 -3.01 -14.27
N ALA A 267 -3.33 -2.48 -15.43
CA ALA A 267 -3.37 -3.26 -16.69
C ALA A 267 -1.98 -3.78 -17.08
N THR A 268 -0.93 -2.98 -16.87
CA THR A 268 0.48 -3.37 -17.13
C THR A 268 0.91 -4.53 -16.23
N LEU A 269 0.53 -4.51 -14.94
CA LEU A 269 0.76 -5.61 -14.00
C LEU A 269 0.04 -6.90 -14.45
N LEU A 270 -1.25 -6.82 -14.78
CA LEU A 270 -2.03 -7.99 -15.21
C LEU A 270 -1.52 -8.59 -16.53
N LEU A 271 -1.03 -7.76 -17.46
CA LEU A 271 -0.36 -8.23 -18.68
C LEU A 271 0.90 -9.06 -18.36
N ARG A 272 1.68 -8.65 -17.34
CA ARG A 272 2.89 -9.36 -16.90
C ARG A 272 2.57 -10.67 -16.15
N SER A 273 1.47 -10.72 -15.41
CA SER A 273 1.03 -11.94 -14.72
C SER A 273 0.30 -12.94 -15.64
N GLY A 274 0.05 -12.60 -16.90
CA GLY A 274 -0.67 -13.44 -17.86
C GLY A 274 -2.20 -13.28 -17.84
N GLU A 275 -2.73 -12.35 -17.05
CA GLU A 275 -4.17 -12.08 -16.91
C GLU A 275 -4.69 -11.18 -18.06
N LEU A 276 -4.49 -11.65 -19.30
CA LEU A 276 -4.64 -10.85 -20.53
C LEU A 276 -6.03 -10.22 -20.70
N SER A 277 -7.07 -10.93 -20.29
CA SER A 277 -8.46 -10.45 -20.44
C SER A 277 -8.76 -9.29 -19.49
N LEU A 278 -8.34 -9.39 -18.23
CA LEU A 278 -8.49 -8.33 -17.24
C LEU A 278 -7.56 -7.14 -17.56
N ALA A 279 -6.34 -7.40 -18.04
CA ALA A 279 -5.45 -6.36 -18.54
C ALA A 279 -6.08 -5.57 -19.70
N CYS A 280 -6.71 -6.26 -20.66
CA CYS A 280 -7.40 -5.64 -21.79
C CYS A 280 -8.61 -4.79 -21.34
N ILE A 281 -9.43 -5.30 -20.41
CA ILE A 281 -10.57 -4.55 -19.85
C ILE A 281 -10.09 -3.27 -19.15
N LEU A 282 -9.13 -3.36 -18.21
CA LEU A 282 -8.65 -2.21 -17.46
C LEU A 282 -7.98 -1.17 -18.35
N ALA A 283 -7.24 -1.60 -19.38
CA ALA A 283 -6.63 -0.70 -20.35
C ALA A 283 -7.70 0.05 -21.18
N CYS A 284 -8.79 -0.62 -21.58
CA CYS A 284 -9.92 0.06 -22.22
C CYS A 284 -10.65 1.01 -21.27
N MET A 285 -10.89 0.62 -20.01
CA MET A 285 -11.47 1.52 -19.00
C MET A 285 -10.60 2.77 -18.80
N ALA A 286 -9.28 2.61 -18.70
CA ALA A 286 -8.36 3.73 -18.59
C ALA A 286 -8.45 4.68 -19.80
N CYS A 287 -8.56 4.12 -21.01
CA CYS A 287 -8.76 4.89 -22.22
C CYS A 287 -10.10 5.64 -22.19
N GLU A 288 -11.19 4.96 -21.85
CA GLU A 288 -12.54 5.54 -21.79
C GLU A 288 -12.61 6.69 -20.77
N THR A 289 -12.03 6.52 -19.57
CA THR A 289 -11.89 7.59 -18.57
C THR A 289 -11.09 8.77 -19.13
N PHE A 290 -9.88 8.52 -19.63
CA PHE A 290 -9.00 9.54 -20.18
C PHE A 290 -9.65 10.34 -21.33
N LEU A 291 -10.29 9.66 -22.27
CA LEU A 291 -10.97 10.31 -23.40
C LEU A 291 -12.19 11.12 -22.94
N THR A 292 -12.94 10.61 -21.96
CA THR A 292 -14.04 11.35 -21.34
C THR A 292 -13.53 12.66 -20.74
N ASP A 293 -12.42 12.61 -20.01
CA ASP A 293 -11.84 13.77 -19.34
C ASP A 293 -11.30 14.80 -20.36
N CYS A 294 -10.55 14.36 -21.40
CA CYS A 294 -10.10 15.25 -22.47
C CYS A 294 -11.27 15.91 -23.22
N ILE A 295 -12.31 15.14 -23.58
CA ILE A 295 -13.49 15.67 -24.27
C ILE A 295 -14.26 16.62 -23.35
N ARG A 296 -14.32 16.36 -22.03
CA ARG A 296 -14.95 17.27 -21.06
C ARG A 296 -14.21 18.60 -21.02
N GLN A 297 -12.88 18.61 -20.93
CA GLN A 297 -12.09 19.84 -20.89
C GLN A 297 -12.27 20.66 -22.19
N GLU A 298 -12.20 20.02 -23.36
CA GLU A 298 -12.48 20.67 -24.65
C GLU A 298 -13.88 21.30 -24.72
N LEU A 299 -14.91 20.58 -24.28
CA LEU A 299 -16.28 21.09 -24.32
C LEU A 299 -16.51 22.21 -23.30
N LEU A 300 -15.92 22.12 -22.10
CA LEU A 300 -15.95 23.20 -21.10
C LEU A 300 -15.26 24.46 -21.63
N GLY A 301 -14.09 24.34 -22.26
CA GLY A 301 -13.38 25.44 -22.92
C GLY A 301 -14.17 26.08 -24.07
N ARG A 302 -15.11 25.34 -24.67
CA ARG A 302 -16.05 25.81 -25.70
C ARG A 302 -17.41 26.26 -25.15
N GLY A 303 -17.55 26.40 -23.82
CA GLY A 303 -18.73 26.96 -23.16
C GLY A 303 -19.84 25.95 -22.83
N LEU A 304 -19.55 24.65 -22.74
CA LEU A 304 -20.50 23.66 -22.21
C LEU A 304 -20.83 23.98 -20.75
N THR A 305 -22.12 24.17 -20.45
CA THR A 305 -22.58 24.37 -19.07
C THR A 305 -22.68 23.04 -18.33
N LYS A 306 -22.33 23.00 -17.04
CA LYS A 306 -22.47 21.80 -16.17
C LYS A 306 -23.86 21.14 -16.24
N SER A 307 -24.91 21.94 -16.44
CA SER A 307 -26.29 21.45 -16.61
C SER A 307 -26.52 20.59 -17.85
N LYS A 308 -25.71 20.73 -18.90
CA LYS A 308 -25.76 19.96 -20.15
C LYS A 308 -24.69 18.87 -20.25
N GLU A 309 -23.76 18.84 -19.28
CA GLU A 309 -22.64 17.89 -19.27
C GLU A 309 -23.14 16.45 -19.23
N LYS A 310 -24.04 16.13 -18.28
CA LYS A 310 -24.58 14.77 -18.14
C LYS A 310 -25.23 14.27 -19.43
N ASP A 311 -26.03 15.11 -20.07
CA ASP A 311 -26.74 14.76 -21.32
C ASP A 311 -25.77 14.59 -22.49
N ALA A 312 -24.69 15.38 -22.56
CA ALA A 312 -23.66 15.25 -23.59
C ALA A 312 -22.82 13.97 -23.46
N PHE A 313 -22.67 13.42 -22.26
CA PHE A 313 -21.84 12.22 -22.01
C PHE A 313 -22.63 10.91 -21.90
N ASN A 314 -23.93 10.92 -21.56
CA ASN A 314 -24.73 9.69 -21.42
C ASN A 314 -24.72 8.79 -22.68
N ASP A 315 -24.72 9.38 -23.88
CA ASP A 315 -24.80 8.67 -25.16
C ASP A 315 -23.44 8.47 -25.86
N LEU A 316 -22.33 8.86 -25.22
CA LEU A 316 -21.01 8.89 -25.86
C LEU A 316 -20.30 7.53 -25.76
N THR A 317 -20.43 6.70 -26.79
CA THR A 317 -19.74 5.40 -26.83
C THR A 317 -18.22 5.57 -26.98
N PHE A 318 -17.45 4.57 -26.54
CA PHE A 318 -16.00 4.52 -26.78
C PHE A 318 -15.61 4.65 -28.27
N SER A 319 -16.47 4.20 -29.20
CA SER A 319 -16.23 4.42 -30.63
C SER A 319 -16.31 5.90 -31.02
N GLN A 320 -17.28 6.63 -30.48
CA GLN A 320 -17.44 8.06 -30.73
C GLN A 320 -16.31 8.85 -30.06
N MET A 321 -15.96 8.53 -28.81
CA MET A 321 -14.82 9.14 -28.11
C MET A 321 -13.51 9.02 -28.89
N LEU A 322 -13.15 7.82 -29.35
CA LEU A 322 -11.90 7.59 -30.08
C LEU A 322 -11.90 8.29 -31.45
N ASN A 323 -13.05 8.37 -32.12
CA ASN A 323 -13.20 9.13 -33.36
C ASN A 323 -13.06 10.64 -33.12
N LEU A 324 -13.73 11.20 -32.10
CA LEU A 324 -13.63 12.61 -31.73
C LEU A 324 -12.17 13.01 -31.44
N LEU A 325 -11.47 12.23 -30.61
CA LEU A 325 -10.05 12.41 -30.35
C LEU A 325 -9.22 12.43 -31.64
N SER A 326 -9.48 11.48 -32.55
CA SER A 326 -8.77 11.36 -33.82
C SER A 326 -9.01 12.57 -34.74
N TYR A 327 -10.20 13.16 -34.75
CA TYR A 327 -10.50 14.31 -35.62
C TYR A 327 -10.13 15.68 -35.03
N PHE A 328 -10.11 15.81 -33.69
CA PHE A 328 -9.98 17.12 -33.04
C PHE A 328 -8.72 17.30 -32.19
N LEU A 329 -8.10 16.24 -31.70
CA LEU A 329 -7.01 16.30 -30.70
C LEU A 329 -5.69 15.70 -31.18
N LEU A 330 -5.67 15.07 -32.37
CA LEU A 330 -4.51 14.36 -32.90
C LEU A 330 -4.27 14.70 -34.37
N ASP A 331 -3.00 14.90 -34.73
CA ASP A 331 -2.60 15.01 -36.13
C ASP A 331 -2.70 13.64 -36.81
N MET A 332 -3.84 13.39 -37.47
CA MET A 332 -4.08 12.20 -38.27
C MET A 332 -3.45 12.27 -39.67
N THR A 333 -2.57 13.24 -39.96
CA THR A 333 -1.66 13.14 -41.10
C THR A 333 -0.44 12.27 -40.76
N ASP A 334 0.06 12.33 -39.51
CA ASP A 334 1.15 11.52 -38.99
C ASP A 334 0.81 10.01 -38.98
N GLN A 335 1.64 9.24 -39.67
CA GLN A 335 1.51 7.79 -39.77
C GLN A 335 1.73 7.07 -38.42
N THR A 336 2.53 7.64 -37.53
CA THR A 336 2.77 7.12 -36.18
C THR A 336 1.48 7.20 -35.37
N THR A 337 0.82 8.36 -35.39
CA THR A 337 -0.45 8.62 -34.71
C THR A 337 -1.58 7.74 -35.24
N LYS A 338 -1.72 7.56 -36.57
CA LYS A 338 -2.64 6.57 -37.16
C LYS A 338 -2.40 5.15 -36.63
N THR A 339 -1.13 4.74 -36.55
CA THR A 339 -0.74 3.40 -36.06
C THR A 339 -1.10 3.23 -34.58
N THR A 340 -0.89 4.26 -33.77
CA THR A 340 -1.25 4.29 -32.35
C THR A 340 -2.76 4.17 -32.14
N VAL A 341 -3.57 4.95 -32.85
CA VAL A 341 -5.05 4.84 -32.82
C VAL A 341 -5.51 3.45 -33.30
N GLY A 342 -4.85 2.89 -34.33
CA GLY A 342 -5.10 1.54 -34.82
C GLY A 342 -4.91 0.45 -33.76
N ARG A 343 -3.83 0.53 -32.96
CA ARG A 343 -3.55 -0.37 -31.83
C ARG A 343 -4.61 -0.27 -30.73
N ILE A 344 -5.05 0.94 -30.39
CA ILE A 344 -6.11 1.16 -29.40
C ILE A 344 -7.45 0.59 -29.89
N ASN A 345 -7.77 0.77 -31.17
CA ASN A 345 -8.97 0.20 -31.78
C ASN A 345 -8.91 -1.35 -31.83
N ALA A 346 -7.73 -1.94 -32.02
CA ALA A 346 -7.55 -3.39 -31.92
C ALA A 346 -7.79 -3.90 -30.48
N LEU A 347 -7.22 -3.22 -29.47
CA LEU A 347 -7.47 -3.51 -28.06
C LEU A 347 -8.96 -3.43 -27.71
N ARG A 348 -9.67 -2.40 -28.19
CA ARG A 348 -11.12 -2.24 -28.02
C ARG A 348 -11.92 -3.42 -28.62
N LYS A 349 -11.52 -3.94 -29.78
CA LYS A 349 -12.16 -5.13 -30.38
C LYS A 349 -12.01 -6.35 -29.47
N LEU A 350 -10.81 -6.59 -28.93
CA LEU A 350 -10.56 -7.67 -27.96
C LEU A 350 -11.43 -7.50 -26.70
N ARG A 351 -11.53 -6.28 -26.15
CA ARG A 351 -12.42 -5.98 -25.02
C ARG A 351 -13.89 -6.27 -25.34
N ASN A 352 -14.35 -5.96 -26.55
CA ASN A 352 -15.71 -6.28 -26.97
C ASN A 352 -15.94 -7.79 -27.10
N ASP A 353 -14.96 -8.56 -27.58
CA ASP A 353 -15.03 -10.02 -27.61
C ASP A 353 -15.09 -10.64 -26.20
N ILE A 354 -14.36 -10.10 -25.23
CA ILE A 354 -14.47 -10.54 -23.83
C ILE A 354 -15.87 -10.20 -23.27
N VAL A 355 -16.28 -8.93 -23.37
CA VAL A 355 -17.47 -8.40 -22.67
C VAL A 355 -18.79 -8.85 -23.29
N HIS A 356 -18.87 -8.93 -24.63
CA HIS A 356 -20.12 -9.28 -25.33
C HIS A 356 -20.18 -10.73 -25.78
N ASN A 357 -19.02 -11.34 -26.12
CA ASN A 357 -18.96 -12.71 -26.64
C ASN A 357 -18.41 -13.72 -25.60
N GLY A 358 -18.08 -13.28 -24.37
CA GLY A 358 -17.55 -14.14 -23.30
C GLY A 358 -16.18 -14.75 -23.60
N ARG A 359 -15.47 -14.23 -24.61
CA ARG A 359 -14.27 -14.86 -25.16
C ARG A 359 -13.02 -14.39 -24.42
N TRP A 360 -12.59 -15.20 -23.44
CA TRP A 360 -11.31 -15.02 -22.76
C TRP A 360 -10.12 -15.07 -23.74
N LEU A 361 -9.16 -14.16 -23.54
CA LEU A 361 -7.98 -14.02 -24.38
C LEU A 361 -6.90 -15.06 -24.03
N GLY A 362 -6.42 -15.77 -25.04
CA GLY A 362 -5.23 -16.63 -24.96
C GLY A 362 -3.93 -15.93 -25.36
N VAL A 363 -2.81 -16.67 -25.30
CA VAL A 363 -1.44 -16.18 -25.57
C VAL A 363 -1.33 -15.45 -26.91
N ASP A 364 -2.04 -15.89 -27.95
CA ASP A 364 -2.07 -15.25 -29.28
C ASP A 364 -2.47 -13.77 -29.24
N SER A 365 -3.21 -13.34 -28.21
CA SER A 365 -3.63 -11.95 -28.02
C SER A 365 -2.64 -11.10 -27.22
N GLN A 366 -1.62 -11.70 -26.59
CA GLN A 366 -0.70 -11.03 -25.67
C GLN A 366 0.01 -9.84 -26.32
N GLN A 367 0.50 -10.00 -27.56
CA GLN A 367 1.19 -8.93 -28.28
C GLN A 367 0.24 -7.77 -28.61
N ALA A 368 -1.01 -8.05 -28.99
CA ALA A 368 -2.02 -7.03 -29.26
C ALA A 368 -2.42 -6.26 -27.99
N VAL A 369 -2.54 -6.94 -26.84
CA VAL A 369 -2.79 -6.30 -25.55
C VAL A 369 -1.61 -5.41 -25.14
N LYS A 370 -0.37 -5.91 -25.28
CA LYS A 370 0.87 -5.16 -25.03
C LYS A 370 0.98 -3.90 -25.88
N ASP A 371 0.78 -4.03 -27.19
CA ASP A 371 0.85 -2.90 -28.14
C ASP A 371 -0.28 -1.89 -27.91
N GLY A 372 -1.47 -2.35 -27.49
CA GLY A 372 -2.58 -1.49 -27.07
C GLY A 372 -2.25 -0.67 -25.83
N ILE A 373 -1.74 -1.30 -24.76
CA ILE A 373 -1.33 -0.61 -23.52
C ILE A 373 -0.21 0.40 -23.81
N ALA A 374 0.80 0.02 -24.60
CA ALA A 374 1.88 0.92 -24.99
C ALA A 374 1.37 2.11 -25.82
N ALA A 375 0.43 1.89 -26.74
CA ALA A 375 -0.22 2.96 -27.51
C ALA A 375 -1.00 3.92 -26.61
N LEU A 376 -1.71 3.43 -25.60
CA LEU A 376 -2.44 4.25 -24.63
C LEU A 376 -1.51 5.13 -23.79
N LYS A 377 -0.43 4.56 -23.23
CA LYS A 377 0.60 5.35 -22.53
C LYS A 377 1.19 6.43 -23.46
N GLY A 378 1.43 6.10 -24.71
CA GLY A 378 1.90 7.05 -25.73
C GLY A 378 0.93 8.22 -26.01
N ILE A 379 -0.37 7.96 -26.14
CA ILE A 379 -1.38 9.04 -26.33
C ILE A 379 -1.54 9.89 -25.08
N ARG A 380 -1.67 9.28 -23.89
CA ARG A 380 -1.78 10.02 -22.62
C ARG A 380 -0.59 10.97 -22.45
N ASN A 381 0.63 10.51 -22.72
CA ASN A 381 1.83 11.34 -22.62
C ASN A 381 1.88 12.45 -23.70
N LYS A 382 1.39 12.21 -24.92
CA LYS A 382 1.31 13.25 -25.98
C LYS A 382 0.33 14.37 -25.65
N ILE A 383 -0.82 14.04 -25.08
CA ILE A 383 -1.90 15.00 -24.81
C ILE A 383 -1.72 15.67 -23.44
N GLY A 384 -1.40 14.90 -22.40
CA GLY A 384 -1.17 15.40 -21.04
C GLY A 384 0.12 16.21 -20.86
N ALA A 385 0.98 16.27 -21.89
CA ALA A 385 2.14 17.18 -21.93
C ALA A 385 1.81 18.57 -22.50
N GLN A 386 0.55 18.85 -22.88
CA GLN A 386 0.13 20.23 -23.13
C GLN A 386 0.03 20.97 -21.79
N PRO A 387 0.68 22.13 -21.63
CA PRO A 387 0.67 22.85 -20.36
C PRO A 387 -0.76 23.30 -20.03
N GLU A 388 -1.10 23.28 -18.74
CA GLU A 388 -2.32 23.92 -18.25
C GLU A 388 -2.35 25.36 -18.78
N ALA A 389 -3.42 25.72 -19.47
CA ALA A 389 -3.61 27.09 -19.92
C ALA A 389 -3.68 27.98 -18.67
N THR A 390 -2.66 28.81 -18.48
CA THR A 390 -2.68 29.85 -17.44
C THR A 390 -3.98 30.61 -17.56
N PRO A 391 -4.80 30.71 -16.50
CA PRO A 391 -6.03 31.47 -16.59
C PRO A 391 -5.66 32.93 -16.86
N ASP A 392 -6.12 33.47 -17.99
CA ASP A 392 -5.87 34.85 -18.40
C ASP A 392 -6.45 35.81 -17.35
N GLY A 393 -5.57 36.27 -16.46
CA GLY A 393 -5.87 37.15 -15.36
C GLY A 393 -6.04 38.61 -15.81
N ASP A 394 -6.95 38.87 -16.74
CA ASP A 394 -7.33 40.21 -17.18
C ASP A 394 -8.80 40.48 -16.87
N SER A 395 -9.09 40.84 -15.60
CA SER A 395 -10.34 41.50 -15.23
C SER A 395 -10.04 42.92 -14.75
N ALA A 396 -10.46 43.89 -15.55
CA ALA A 396 -10.18 45.31 -15.46
C ALA A 396 -10.18 45.92 -14.05
N ALA A 397 -9.23 46.82 -13.83
CA ALA A 397 -9.20 47.70 -12.66
C ALA A 397 -10.47 48.58 -12.60
N ALA A 398 -11.27 48.39 -11.55
CA ALA A 398 -12.37 49.30 -11.23
C ALA A 398 -11.82 50.57 -10.57
N SER A 399 -11.81 51.68 -11.31
CA SER A 399 -11.47 53.00 -10.79
C SER A 399 -12.52 53.46 -9.76
N SER A 400 -12.06 53.76 -8.54
CA SER A 400 -12.89 54.39 -7.52
C SER A 400 -13.04 55.89 -7.80
N PRO A 401 -14.23 56.50 -7.66
CA PRO A 401 -14.40 57.94 -7.80
C PRO A 401 -13.83 58.67 -6.56
N PRO A 402 -13.35 59.92 -6.70
CA PRO A 402 -12.83 60.69 -5.58
C PRO A 402 -13.95 61.13 -4.64
N VAL A 403 -13.73 60.97 -3.34
CA VAL A 403 -14.60 61.55 -2.30
C VAL A 403 -14.30 63.03 -2.18
N SER A 404 -15.37 63.85 -2.13
CA SER A 404 -15.35 65.28 -1.80
C SER A 404 -15.83 65.49 -0.37
#